data_AF-A0A7V8VK53-F1
#
_entry.id   AF-A0A7V8VK53-F1
#
_cell.length_a   1.000
_cell.length_b   1.000
_cell.length_c   1.000
_cell.angle_alpha   90.00
_cell.angle_beta   90.00
_cell.angle_gamma   90.00
#
_symmetry.space_group_name_H-M   'P 1'
#
loop_
_entity.id
_entity.type
_entity.pdbx_description
1 polymer ?
#
loop_
_entity_poly.entity_id
_entity_poly.type
_entity_poly.pdbx_seq_one_letter_code
_entity_poly.pdbx_strand_id
1 'polypeptide(L)' 'MTSARHGEVRMHIHAPPEAVWALLADIERMGEWSPECHRVEWLGGATPPATTGARFKGWNKSGLLR' A
#
# COMPACT_ATOMS: atom_id res chain seq x y z
N MET A 1 -5.73 -4.26 -28.00
CA MET A 1 -5.78 -5.24 -26.90
C MET A 1 -6.63 -4.68 -25.79
N THR A 2 -7.72 -5.33 -25.43
CA THR A 2 -8.56 -4.93 -24.29
C THR A 2 -7.92 -5.52 -23.04
N SER A 3 -7.26 -4.69 -22.23
CA SER A 3 -6.68 -5.14 -20.96
C SER A 3 -7.79 -5.52 -19.97
N ALA A 4 -7.54 -6.55 -19.14
CA ALA A 4 -8.41 -6.88 -18.02
C ALA A 4 -8.55 -5.66 -17.09
N ARG A 5 -9.79 -5.34 -16.71
CA ARG A 5 -10.11 -4.17 -15.87
C ARG A 5 -10.34 -4.53 -14.40
N HIS A 6 -10.43 -5.83 -14.09
CA HIS A 6 -10.72 -6.34 -12.76
C HIS A 6 -9.91 -7.60 -12.49
N GLY A 7 -9.45 -7.74 -11.25
CA GLY A 7 -8.77 -8.93 -10.74
C GLY A 7 -8.96 -9.00 -9.23
N GLU A 8 -9.03 -10.21 -8.70
CA GLU A 8 -9.19 -10.48 -7.27
C GLU A 8 -8.19 -11.56 -6.85
N VAL A 9 -7.59 -11.38 -5.67
CA VAL A 9 -6.70 -12.36 -5.02
C VAL A 9 -7.14 -12.50 -3.57
N ARG A 10 -7.11 -13.73 -3.05
CA ARG A 10 -7.42 -14.04 -1.65
C ARG A 10 -6.28 -14.86 -1.04
N MET A 11 -5.95 -14.59 0.22
CA MET A 11 -4.93 -15.30 0.97
C MET A 11 -5.37 -15.45 2.43
N HIS A 12 -5.16 -16.63 3.00
CA HIS A 12 -5.36 -16.87 4.42
C HIS A 12 -4.08 -16.54 5.20
N ILE A 13 -4.21 -15.78 6.29
CA ILE A 13 -3.09 -15.42 7.16
C ILE A 13 -3.39 -15.99 8.55
N HIS A 14 -2.48 -16.81 9.08
CA HIS A 14 -2.59 -17.39 10.42
C HIS A 14 -2.19 -16.38 11.52
N ALA A 15 -2.90 -15.26 11.59
CA ALA A 15 -2.71 -14.22 12.60
C ALA A 15 -4.05 -13.55 12.96
N PRO A 16 -4.17 -12.95 14.15
CA PRO A 16 -5.34 -12.16 14.51
C PRO A 16 -5.54 -10.97 13.53
N PRO A 17 -6.78 -10.64 13.15
CA PRO A 17 -7.06 -9.57 12.19
C PRO A 17 -6.45 -8.21 12.57
N GLU A 18 -6.44 -7.88 13.86
CA GLU A 18 -5.86 -6.64 14.40
C GLU A 18 -4.36 -6.53 14.14
N ALA A 19 -3.62 -7.64 14.23
CA ALA A 19 -2.20 -7.68 13.96
C ALA A 19 -1.90 -7.47 12.47
N VAL A 20 -2.72 -8.08 11.60
CA VAL A 20 -2.62 -7.88 10.16
C VAL A 20 -2.96 -6.44 9.78
N TRP A 21 -4.02 -5.88 10.36
CA TRP A 21 -4.45 -4.52 10.09
C TRP A 21 -3.44 -3.48 10.55
N ALA A 22 -2.79 -3.67 11.71
CA ALA A 22 -1.73 -2.78 12.18
C ALA A 22 -0.57 -2.67 11.18
N LEU A 23 -0.25 -3.74 10.44
CA LEU A 23 0.75 -3.73 9.39
C LEU A 23 0.25 -3.05 8.12
N LEU A 24 -0.96 -3.40 7.66
CA LEU A 24 -1.52 -2.87 6.41
C LEU A 24 -1.89 -1.38 6.48
N ALA A 25 -2.32 -0.90 7.66
CA ALA A 25 -2.68 0.49 7.86
C ALA A 25 -1.46 1.42 7.91
N ASP A 26 -0.27 0.89 8.22
CA ASP A 26 0.99 1.62 8.17
C ASP A 26 1.55 1.62 6.73
N ILE A 27 0.92 2.43 5.89
CA ILE A 27 1.22 2.47 4.45
C ILE A 27 2.62 3.01 4.13
N GLU A 28 3.28 3.74 5.03
CA GLU A 28 4.64 4.26 4.82
C GLU A 28 5.65 3.11 4.71
N ARG A 29 5.33 1.98 5.34
CA ARG A 29 6.10 0.74 5.29
C ARG A 29 5.84 -0.12 4.05
N MET A 30 5.00 0.32 3.10
CA MET A 30 4.67 -0.46 1.90
C MET A 30 5.90 -0.98 1.14
N GLY A 31 7.01 -0.23 1.18
CA GLY A 31 8.30 -0.63 0.59
C GLY A 31 8.95 -1.88 1.17
N GLU A 32 8.54 -2.32 2.36
CA GLU A 32 9.01 -3.57 2.98
C GLU A 32 8.37 -4.81 2.33
N TRP A 33 7.15 -4.68 1.81
CA TRP A 33 6.36 -5.79 1.30
C TRP A 33 6.16 -5.78 -0.21
N SER A 34 6.10 -4.58 -0.81
CA SER A 34 5.84 -4.43 -2.23
C SER A 34 7.13 -4.51 -3.05
N PRO A 35 7.20 -5.37 -4.09
CA PRO A 35 8.33 -5.35 -5.02
C PRO A 35 8.37 -4.06 -5.87
N GLU A 36 7.23 -3.37 -6.00
CA GLU A 36 7.08 -2.18 -6.85
C GLU A 36 7.02 -0.89 -6.02
N CYS A 37 6.07 -0.77 -5.10
CA CYS A 37 5.88 0.45 -4.32
C CYS A 37 6.94 0.54 -3.23
N HIS A 38 7.92 1.43 -3.37
CA HIS A 38 9.12 1.45 -2.52
C HIS A 38 9.18 2.65 -1.56
N ARG A 39 8.32 3.64 -1.75
CA ARG A 39 8.19 4.79 -0.86
C ARG A 39 6.74 5.23 -0.85
N VAL A 40 6.27 5.60 0.33
CA VAL A 40 4.97 6.23 0.54
C VAL A 40 5.15 7.39 1.51
N GLU A 41 4.45 8.48 1.27
CA GLU A 41 4.42 9.64 2.17
C GLU A 41 3.00 10.15 2.31
N TRP A 42 2.62 10.50 3.54
CA TRP A 42 1.38 11.19 3.81
C TRP A 42 1.40 12.62 3.27
N LEU A 43 0.25 13.07 2.76
CA LEU A 43 0.05 14.41 2.23
C LEU A 43 -0.77 15.26 3.22
N GLY A 44 -0.55 16.58 3.19
CA GLY A 44 -1.34 17.52 3.98
C GLY A 44 -1.10 17.43 5.49
N GLY A 45 0.09 16.98 5.92
CA GLY A 45 0.44 16.88 7.34
C GLY A 45 -0.21 15.72 8.08
N ALA A 46 -0.86 14.79 7.37
CA ALA A 46 -1.37 13.56 7.96
C ALA A 46 -0.21 12.71 8.51
N THR A 47 -0.46 12.01 9.61
CA THR A 47 0.47 11.08 10.24
C THR A 47 -0.28 9.82 10.68
N PRO A 48 0.41 8.67 10.83
CA PRO A 48 -0.21 7.47 11.38
C PRO A 48 -0.68 7.67 12.84
N PRO A 49 -1.87 7.17 13.23
CA PRO A 49 -2.89 6.57 12.39
C PRO A 49 -3.71 7.63 11.63
N ALA A 50 -3.73 7.55 10.30
CA ALA A 50 -4.44 8.52 9.48
C ALA A 50 -5.95 8.30 9.52
N THR A 51 -6.72 9.38 9.43
CA THR A 51 -8.19 9.35 9.41
C THR A 51 -8.73 9.09 8.01
N THR A 52 -9.99 8.66 7.91
CA THR A 52 -10.70 8.58 6.62
C THR A 52 -10.60 9.91 5.87
N GLY A 53 -10.28 9.84 4.58
CA GLY A 53 -10.07 11.02 3.73
C GLY A 53 -8.62 11.51 3.67
N ALA A 54 -7.73 11.03 4.54
CA ALA A 54 -6.30 11.28 4.40
C ALA A 54 -5.78 10.78 3.05
N ARG A 55 -4.81 11.50 2.49
CA ARG A 55 -4.21 11.19 1.19
C ARG A 55 -2.72 10.91 1.37
N PHE A 56 -2.20 10.05 0.52
CA PHE A 56 -0.78 9.74 0.45
C PHE A 56 -0.30 9.76 -1.00
N LYS A 57 1.01 9.85 -1.19
CA LYS A 57 1.68 9.67 -2.47
C LYS A 57 2.57 8.44 -2.39
N GLY A 58 2.43 7.52 -3.34
CA GLY A 58 3.28 6.35 -3.49
C GLY A 58 4.21 6.49 -4.70
N TRP A 59 5.42 5.96 -4.58
CA TRP A 59 6.39 5.86 -5.67
C TRP A 59 6.61 4.39 -5.98
N ASN A 60 6.36 4.02 -7.24
CA ASN A 60 6.59 2.67 -7.72
C ASN A 60 7.89 2.61 -8.50
N LYS A 61 8.56 1.46 -8.40
CA LYS A 61 9.61 1.02 -9.32
C LYS A 61 8.93 0.62 -10.63
N SER A 62 8.41 1.59 -11.36
CA SER A 62 7.83 1.38 -12.68
C SER A 62 8.53 2.27 -13.70
N GLY A 63 9.25 1.63 -14.63
CA GLY A 63 9.67 2.26 -15.86
C GLY A 63 10.67 1.43 -16.66
N LEU A 64 10.52 1.46 -17.98
CA LEU A 64 11.59 1.23 -18.97
C LEU A 64 12.79 2.20 -18.82
N LEU A 65 12.79 3.06 -17.81
CA LEU A 65 13.88 3.96 -17.46
C LEU A 65 14.25 3.70 -15.99
N ARG A 66 15.46 3.15 -15.85
CA ARG A 66 16.26 3.06 -14.64
C ARG A 66 16.81 4.45 -14.29
#